data_AF-A0A417PHV3-F1
#
_entry.id   AF-A0A417PHV3-F1
#
_cell.length_a   1.000
_cell.length_b   1.000
_cell.length_c   1.000
_cell.angle_alpha   90.00
_cell.angle_beta   90.00
_cell.angle_gamma   90.00
#
_symmetry.space_group_name_H-M   'P 1'
#
loop_
_entity.id
_entity.type
_entity.pdbx_description
1 polymer ?
#
loop_
_entity_poly.entity_id
_entity_poly.type
_entity_poly.pdbx_seq_one_letter_code
_entity_poly.pdbx_strand_id
1 'polypeptide(L)'
;MLENALKSVKEAEEKAAAAMREADAQAAAIIEEAKAKAKDMKDETGQKIRTQKEQAEEEARQMSENSLKEAEASAQKEADALRQLVEPKREEAVEAVITSLV
;
A
#
# COMPACT_ATOMS: atom_id res chain seq x y z
N MET A 1 -47.50 55.62 21.27
CA MET A 1 -47.63 54.40 20.44
C MET A 1 -46.47 54.24 19.46
N LEU A 2 -46.06 55.30 18.73
CA LEU A 2 -44.93 55.24 17.79
C LEU A 2 -43.58 54.86 18.43
N GLU A 3 -43.25 55.41 19.61
CA GLU A 3 -41.98 55.11 20.30
C GLU A 3 -41.85 53.63 20.72
N ASN A 4 -42.95 53.00 21.17
CA ASN A 4 -42.95 51.57 21.51
C ASN A 4 -42.78 50.69 20.27
N ALA A 5 -43.35 51.10 19.13
CA ALA A 5 -43.17 50.39 17.86
C ALA A 5 -41.72 50.49 17.37
N LEU A 6 -41.11 51.68 17.44
CA LEU A 6 -39.70 51.91 17.10
C LEU A 6 -38.73 51.09 17.97
N LYS A 7 -39.01 50.97 19.27
CA LYS A 7 -38.20 50.15 20.18
C LYS A 7 -38.30 48.66 19.85
N SER A 8 -39.52 48.17 19.58
CA SER A 8 -39.74 46.77 19.18
C SER A 8 -39.05 46.41 17.86
N VAL A 9 -39.05 47.33 16.88
CA VAL A 9 -38.33 47.14 15.61
C VAL A 9 -36.82 47.05 15.84
N LYS A 10 -36.24 47.94 16.65
CA LYS A 10 -34.80 47.86 16.98
C LYS A 10 -34.42 46.55 17.67
N GLU A 11 -35.22 46.09 18.63
CA GLU A 11 -34.98 44.82 19.31
C GLU A 11 -35.09 43.62 18.34
N ALA A 12 -35.99 43.69 17.36
CA ALA A 12 -36.10 42.68 16.31
C ALA A 12 -34.89 42.70 15.35
N GLU A 13 -34.41 43.89 14.97
CA GLU A 13 -33.20 44.07 14.15
C GLU A 13 -31.95 43.52 14.85
N GLU A 14 -31.78 43.81 16.15
CA GLU A 14 -30.65 43.28 16.93
C GLU A 14 -30.70 41.75 17.03
N LYS A 15 -31.88 41.16 17.26
CA LYS A 15 -32.06 39.71 17.27
C LYS A 15 -31.78 39.07 15.91
N ALA A 16 -32.24 39.69 14.82
CA ALA A 16 -31.96 39.21 13.48
C ALA A 16 -30.46 39.26 13.17
N ALA A 17 -29.79 40.36 13.52
CA ALA A 17 -28.34 40.50 13.34
C ALA A 17 -27.55 39.49 14.17
N ALA A 18 -27.99 39.20 15.41
CA ALA A 18 -27.38 38.17 16.25
C ALA A 18 -27.55 36.76 15.63
N ALA A 19 -28.76 36.43 15.17
CA ALA A 19 -29.04 35.16 14.52
C ALA A 19 -28.22 34.96 13.24
N MET A 20 -28.03 36.02 12.44
CA MET A 20 -27.17 35.96 11.25
C MET A 20 -25.71 35.67 11.61
N ARG A 21 -25.16 36.36 12.62
CA ARG A 21 -23.78 36.12 13.07
C ARG A 21 -23.59 34.70 13.60
N GLU A 22 -24.57 34.18 14.32
CA GLU A 22 -24.54 32.81 14.82
C GLU A 22 -24.57 31.80 13.67
N ALA A 23 -25.45 32.02 12.68
CA ALA A 23 -25.52 31.19 11.48
C ALA A 23 -24.20 31.20 10.70
N ASP A 24 -23.58 32.37 10.52
CA ASP A 24 -22.28 32.50 9.85
C ASP A 24 -21.18 31.75 10.62
N ALA A 25 -21.17 31.85 11.96
CA ALA A 25 -20.21 31.13 12.80
C ALA A 25 -20.40 29.61 12.72
N GLN A 26 -21.64 29.13 12.73
CA GLN A 26 -21.95 27.70 12.56
C GLN A 26 -21.55 27.20 11.17
N ALA A 27 -21.82 27.97 10.12
CA ALA A 27 -21.41 27.61 8.76
C ALA A 27 -19.87 27.52 8.64
N ALA A 28 -19.15 28.47 9.22
CA ALA A 28 -17.69 28.44 9.26
C ALA A 28 -17.16 27.21 10.03
N ALA A 29 -17.77 26.87 11.17
CA ALA A 29 -17.38 25.70 11.95
C ALA A 29 -17.60 24.38 11.18
N ILE A 30 -18.73 24.24 10.47
CA ILE A 30 -19.02 23.06 9.65
C ILE A 30 -17.99 22.91 8.53
N ILE A 31 -17.61 24.02 7.88
CA ILE A 31 -16.61 24.01 6.81
C ILE A 31 -15.24 23.56 7.34
N GLU A 32 -14.80 24.08 8.50
CA GLU A 32 -13.52 23.68 9.09
C GLU A 32 -13.53 22.22 9.56
N GLU A 33 -14.63 21.74 10.16
CA GLU A 33 -14.77 20.33 10.51
C GLU A 33 -14.74 19.42 9.28
N ALA A 34 -15.41 19.82 8.19
CA ALA A 34 -15.39 19.08 6.92
C ALA A 34 -13.98 19.03 6.32
N LYS A 35 -13.22 20.14 6.36
CA LYS A 35 -11.82 20.17 5.91
C LYS A 35 -10.92 19.26 6.75
N ALA A 36 -11.09 19.28 8.07
CA ALA A 36 -10.34 18.41 8.98
C ALA A 36 -10.61 16.93 8.67
N LYS A 37 -11.88 16.53 8.57
CA LYS A 37 -12.26 15.16 8.20
C LYS A 37 -11.72 14.75 6.83
N ALA A 38 -11.79 15.63 5.83
CA ALA A 38 -11.26 15.34 4.50
C ALA A 38 -9.74 15.12 4.52
N LYS A 39 -9.00 15.89 5.33
CA LYS A 39 -7.57 15.70 5.52
C LYS A 39 -7.27 14.37 6.20
N ASP A 40 -7.95 14.07 7.30
CA ASP A 40 -7.76 12.82 8.04
C ASP A 40 -8.06 11.59 7.15
N MET A 41 -9.15 11.63 6.38
CA MET A 41 -9.48 10.57 5.41
C MET A 41 -8.40 10.38 4.36
N LYS A 42 -7.81 11.47 3.85
CA LYS A 42 -6.73 11.41 2.87
C LYS A 42 -5.47 10.80 3.47
N ASP A 43 -5.12 11.19 4.69
CA ASP A 43 -3.93 10.70 5.39
C ASP A 43 -4.09 9.21 5.75
N GLU A 44 -5.26 8.80 6.26
CA GLU A 44 -5.59 7.39 6.56
C GLU A 44 -5.55 6.53 5.29
N THR A 45 -6.14 7.00 4.20
CA THR A 45 -6.12 6.29 2.91
C THR A 45 -4.69 6.18 2.38
N GLY A 46 -3.91 7.26 2.49
CA GLY A 46 -2.50 7.27 2.10
C GLY A 46 -1.66 6.26 2.88
N GLN A 47 -1.88 6.15 4.20
CA GLN A 47 -1.24 5.14 5.04
C GLN A 47 -1.65 3.72 4.65
N LYS A 48 -2.95 3.45 4.48
CA LYS A 48 -3.45 2.13 4.06
C LYS A 48 -2.83 1.68 2.74
N ILE A 49 -2.74 2.56 1.75
CA ILE A 49 -2.12 2.24 0.45
C ILE A 49 -0.64 1.90 0.61
N ARG A 50 0.11 2.64 1.44
CA ARG A 50 1.52 2.36 1.69
C ARG A 50 1.71 1.00 2.35
N THR A 51 0.95 0.72 3.42
CA THR A 51 1.03 -0.56 4.12
C THR A 51 0.64 -1.73 3.21
N GLN A 52 -0.41 -1.59 2.41
CA GLN A 52 -0.79 -2.62 1.43
C GLN A 52 0.31 -2.86 0.39
N LYS A 53 0.95 -1.79 -0.09
CA LYS A 53 2.07 -1.92 -1.03
C LYS A 53 3.25 -2.66 -0.40
N GLU A 54 3.63 -2.29 0.83
CA GLU A 54 4.72 -2.95 1.56
C GLU A 54 4.43 -4.43 1.80
N GLN A 55 3.19 -4.77 2.17
CA GLN A 55 2.75 -6.16 2.33
C GLN A 55 2.81 -6.94 1.01
N ALA A 56 2.29 -6.37 -0.08
CA ALA A 56 2.33 -7.02 -1.38
C ALA A 56 3.76 -7.22 -1.91
N GLU A 57 4.66 -6.26 -1.64
CA GLU A 57 6.08 -6.37 -2.02
C GLU A 57 6.77 -7.48 -1.22
N GLU A 58 6.52 -7.57 0.08
CA GLU A 58 7.07 -8.63 0.93
C GLU A 58 6.52 -10.02 0.55
N GLU A 59 5.22 -10.14 0.26
CA GLU A 59 4.62 -11.39 -0.22
C GLU A 59 5.22 -11.82 -1.57
N ALA A 60 5.39 -10.90 -2.50
CA ALA A 60 6.01 -11.18 -3.80
C ALA A 60 7.47 -11.62 -3.63
N ARG A 61 8.21 -10.98 -2.72
CA ARG A 61 9.58 -11.34 -2.40
C ARG A 61 9.66 -12.74 -1.80
N GLN A 62 8.86 -13.05 -0.80
CA GLN A 62 8.83 -14.37 -0.17
C GLN A 62 8.46 -15.47 -1.17
N MET A 63 7.47 -15.23 -2.01
CA MET A 63 7.08 -16.16 -3.08
C MET A 63 8.25 -16.40 -4.06
N SER A 64 8.92 -15.33 -4.49
CA SER A 64 10.10 -15.44 -5.37
C SER A 64 11.24 -16.21 -4.71
N GLU A 65 11.53 -15.94 -3.43
CA GLU A 65 12.58 -16.66 -2.69
C GLU A 65 12.27 -18.14 -2.54
N ASN A 66 11.00 -18.49 -2.33
CA ASN A 66 10.55 -19.89 -2.26
C ASN A 66 10.68 -20.58 -3.63
N SER A 67 10.24 -19.94 -4.71
CA SER A 67 10.38 -20.49 -6.06
C SER A 67 11.85 -20.67 -6.46
N LEU A 68 12.73 -19.76 -6.07
CA LEU A 68 14.17 -19.91 -6.30
C LEU A 68 14.74 -21.11 -5.55
N LYS A 69 14.40 -21.29 -4.27
CA LYS A 69 14.83 -22.45 -3.47
C LYS A 69 14.36 -23.77 -4.09
N GLU A 70 13.11 -23.83 -4.56
CA GLU A 70 12.57 -25.02 -5.22
C GLU A 70 13.30 -25.31 -6.53
N ALA A 71 13.56 -24.28 -7.34
CA ALA A 71 14.32 -24.41 -8.58
C ALA A 71 15.76 -24.86 -8.33
N GLU A 72 16.45 -24.29 -7.33
CA GLU A 72 17.80 -24.70 -6.92
C GLU A 72 17.83 -26.15 -6.46
N ALA A 73 16.86 -26.58 -5.65
CA ALA A 73 16.75 -27.96 -5.20
C ALA A 73 16.52 -28.93 -6.37
N SER A 74 15.67 -28.56 -7.33
CA SER A 74 15.44 -29.36 -8.54
C SER A 74 16.70 -29.46 -9.40
N ALA A 75 17.38 -28.33 -9.64
CA ALA A 75 18.60 -28.27 -10.42
C ALA A 75 19.72 -29.12 -9.78
N GLN A 76 19.86 -29.05 -8.45
CA GLN A 76 20.84 -29.86 -7.73
C GLN A 76 20.53 -31.35 -7.87
N LYS A 77 19.26 -31.74 -7.75
CA LYS A 77 18.82 -33.13 -7.94
C LYS A 77 19.11 -33.63 -9.35
N GLU A 78 18.84 -32.82 -10.37
CA GLU A 78 19.14 -33.15 -11.77
C GLU A 78 20.65 -33.27 -12.02
N ALA A 79 21.45 -32.35 -11.48
CA ALA A 79 22.90 -32.40 -11.59
C ALA A 79 23.47 -33.69 -10.97
N ASP A 80 22.97 -34.09 -9.80
CA ASP A 80 23.41 -35.32 -9.14
C ASP A 80 22.95 -36.57 -9.90
N ALA A 81 21.75 -36.57 -10.48
CA ALA A 81 21.28 -37.65 -11.34
C ALA A 81 22.14 -37.79 -12.61
N LEU A 82 22.52 -36.66 -13.24
CA LEU A 82 23.41 -36.66 -14.40
C LEU A 82 24.80 -37.19 -14.03
N ARG A 83 25.37 -36.78 -12.89
CA ARG A 83 26.65 -37.31 -12.39
C ARG A 83 26.60 -38.83 -12.21
N GLN A 84 25.56 -39.34 -11.56
CA GLN A 84 25.38 -40.78 -11.35
C GLN A 84 25.23 -41.55 -12.67
N LEU A 85 24.60 -40.95 -13.68
CA LEU A 85 24.43 -41.57 -14.99
C LEU A 85 25.75 -41.69 -15.77
N VAL A 86 26.63 -40.69 -15.66
CA VAL A 86 27.89 -40.66 -16.42
C VAL A 86 29.05 -41.35 -15.72
N GLU A 87 29.04 -41.44 -14.38
CA GLU A 87 30.13 -42.03 -13.59
C GLU A 87 30.55 -43.43 -14.07
N PRO A 88 29.63 -44.38 -14.38
CA PRO A 88 30.02 -45.71 -14.83
C PRO A 88 30.71 -45.73 -16.20
N LYS A 89 30.47 -44.72 -17.04
CA LYS A 89 31.05 -44.60 -18.38
C LYS A 89 32.33 -43.76 -18.40
N ARG A 90 32.74 -43.23 -17.26
CA ARG A 90 33.83 -42.27 -17.15
C ARG A 90 35.16 -42.88 -17.57
N GLU A 91 35.47 -44.09 -17.13
CA GLU A 91 36.72 -44.78 -17.47
C GLU A 91 36.77 -45.14 -18.97
N GLU A 92 35.68 -45.69 -19.51
CA GLU A 92 35.54 -46.01 -20.93
C GLU A 92 35.71 -44.76 -21.82
N ALA A 93 35.10 -43.63 -21.43
CA ALA A 93 35.24 -42.38 -22.16
C ALA A 93 36.67 -41.83 -22.12
N VAL A 94 37.37 -41.96 -20.99
CA VAL A 94 38.78 -41.54 -20.86
C VAL A 94 39.69 -42.42 -21.73
N GLU A 95 39.49 -43.74 -21.73
CA GLU A 95 40.26 -44.67 -22.53
C GLU A 95 40.06 -44.44 -24.04
N ALA A 96 38.84 -44.15 -24.48
CA ALA A 96 38.54 -43.79 -25.85
C ALA A 96 39.29 -42.52 -26.31
N VAL A 97 39.37 -41.51 -25.44
CA VAL A 97 40.14 -40.29 -25.72
C VAL A 97 41.64 -40.58 -25.83
N ILE A 98 42.21 -41.34 -24.88
CA ILE A 98 43.63 -41.72 -24.91
C ILE A 98 43.95 -42.48 -26.21
N THR A 99 43.14 -43.46 -26.57
CA THR A 99 43.33 -44.26 -27.79
C THR A 99 43.27 -43.41 -29.05
N SER A 100 42.50 -42.32 -29.07
CA SER A 100 42.44 -41.41 -30.22
C SER A 100 43.63 -40.45 -30.34
N LEU A 101 44.41 -40.27 -29.27
CA LEU A 101 45.52 -39.31 -29.20
C LEU A 101 46.90 -39.94 -29.42
N VAL A 102 47.01 -41.28 -29.30
CA VAL A 102 48.23 -42.07 -29.47
C VAL A 102 48.19 -42.80 -30.80
#